data_AF-M2QP22-F1
#
_entry.id   AF-M2QP22-F1
#
_cell.length_a   1.000
_cell.length_b   1.000
_cell.length_c   1.000
_cell.angle_alpha   90.00
_cell.angle_beta   90.00
_cell.angle_gamma   90.00
#
_symmetry.space_group_name_H-M   'P 1'
#
loop_
_entity.id
_entity.type
_entity.pdbx_description
1 polymer ?
#
loop_
_entity_poly.entity_id
_entity_poly.type
_entity_poly.pdbx_seq_one_letter_code
_entity_poly.pdbx_strand_id
1 'polypeptide(L)'
;MVATSDPQLAVPSSPSKPTSSTTSKSPSNSGSATIVGIAVMENPRVADNTKPRMVYFDASFYLGDNATPLVACLKYFNEHSYDFSTDSPQAVFLSAAITRMHNSAKVCSTVLETTDYDVIGDVNWLCIPEGVDPRQRPLMFVSGPVDKINTCDSQFDITVSQYVSHLEGLGDLSVRVHIPNSPRWPNSKPMPQDAGSNVYVQGTLSHLSRYSDPDSTIYNVTLSSINFFGGRKPALPSFDASQMMSPTRGKGRAGMFSFSDYDASRSPLANKSKKRHLDTGDDLKSN
;
A
#
# COMPACT_ATOMS: atom_id res chain seq x y z
N MET A 1 -73.23 8.07 21.31
CA MET A 1 -73.07 6.69 20.77
C MET A 1 -71.94 6.04 21.56
N VAL A 2 -72.28 5.04 22.36
CA VAL A 2 -71.36 4.37 23.29
C VAL A 2 -70.71 3.21 22.54
N ALA A 3 -69.40 3.25 22.38
CA ALA A 3 -68.64 2.16 21.76
C ALA A 3 -68.09 1.25 22.86
N THR A 4 -68.62 0.03 22.91
CA THR A 4 -68.18 -1.09 23.73
C THR A 4 -66.89 -1.67 23.17
N SER A 5 -65.84 -1.74 24.00
CA SER A 5 -64.56 -2.39 23.70
C SER A 5 -64.55 -3.83 24.18
N ASP A 6 -64.35 -4.78 23.27
CA ASP A 6 -64.14 -6.20 23.59
C ASP A 6 -62.72 -6.46 24.13
N PRO A 7 -62.56 -7.29 25.17
CA PRO A 7 -61.25 -7.70 25.67
C PRO A 7 -60.68 -8.85 24.81
N GLN A 8 -59.55 -8.60 24.13
CA GLN A 8 -58.79 -9.65 23.45
C GLN A 8 -58.04 -10.54 24.47
N LEU A 9 -58.26 -11.84 24.35
CA LEU A 9 -57.54 -12.90 25.04
C LEU A 9 -56.10 -13.00 24.53
N ALA A 10 -55.14 -12.91 25.46
CA ALA A 10 -53.72 -13.04 25.18
C ALA A 10 -53.37 -14.49 24.81
N VAL A 11 -52.77 -14.68 23.62
CA VAL A 11 -52.22 -15.96 23.16
C VAL A 11 -50.77 -16.09 23.66
N PRO A 12 -50.38 -17.23 24.29
CA PRO A 12 -49.01 -17.43 24.76
C PRO A 12 -48.03 -17.62 23.58
N SER A 13 -47.07 -16.70 23.47
CA SER A 13 -45.98 -16.76 22.50
C SER A 13 -45.00 -17.88 22.83
N SER A 14 -44.78 -18.80 21.89
CA SER A 14 -43.79 -19.87 22.02
C SER A 14 -42.34 -19.34 21.96
N PRO A 15 -41.40 -19.90 22.74
CA PRO A 15 -40.01 -19.47 22.76
C PRO A 15 -39.31 -19.87 21.45
N SER A 16 -38.90 -18.87 20.65
CA SER A 16 -38.10 -19.05 19.44
C SER A 16 -36.67 -19.47 19.80
N LYS A 17 -36.21 -20.58 19.22
CA LYS A 17 -34.85 -21.13 19.35
C LYS A 17 -33.83 -20.09 18.81
N PRO A 18 -32.76 -19.76 19.57
CA PRO A 18 -31.72 -18.84 19.08
C PRO A 18 -31.01 -19.48 17.89
N THR A 19 -31.22 -18.89 16.72
CA THR A 19 -30.55 -19.30 15.48
C THR A 19 -29.15 -18.70 15.53
N SER A 20 -28.12 -19.52 15.73
CA SER A 20 -26.73 -19.09 15.74
C SER A 20 -26.37 -18.51 14.38
N SER A 21 -26.33 -17.17 14.30
CA SER A 21 -25.88 -16.45 13.11
C SER A 21 -24.38 -16.70 12.93
N THR A 22 -24.03 -17.62 12.06
CA THR A 22 -22.66 -17.80 11.58
C THR A 22 -22.32 -16.55 10.78
N THR A 23 -21.73 -15.54 11.41
CA THR A 23 -21.16 -14.38 10.71
C THR A 23 -20.07 -14.89 9.78
N SER A 24 -20.40 -15.02 8.49
CA SER A 24 -19.43 -15.27 7.44
C SER A 24 -18.43 -14.13 7.47
N LYS A 25 -17.18 -14.41 7.89
CA LYS A 25 -16.09 -13.45 7.77
C LYS A 25 -15.97 -13.08 6.30
N SER A 26 -16.21 -11.81 5.98
CA SER A 26 -15.91 -11.28 4.65
C SER A 26 -14.44 -11.59 4.32
N PRO A 27 -14.13 -11.98 3.08
CA PRO A 27 -12.75 -12.20 2.67
C PRO A 27 -11.90 -10.97 3.03
N SER A 28 -10.75 -11.19 3.64
CA SER A 28 -9.84 -10.10 3.99
C SER A 28 -9.23 -9.53 2.71
N ASN A 29 -9.49 -8.25 2.42
CA ASN A 29 -8.94 -7.53 1.27
C ASN A 29 -7.47 -7.16 1.47
N SER A 30 -6.65 -8.09 1.95
CA SER A 30 -5.22 -7.85 2.18
C SER A 30 -4.51 -7.62 0.85
N GLY A 31 -3.78 -6.52 0.75
CA GLY A 31 -3.06 -6.15 -0.44
C GLY A 31 -2.03 -5.06 -0.18
N SER A 32 -1.46 -4.53 -1.25
CA SER A 32 -0.61 -3.36 -1.19
C SER A 32 -0.78 -2.47 -2.42
N ALA A 33 -0.62 -1.16 -2.22
CA ALA A 33 -0.55 -0.17 -3.27
C ALA A 33 0.64 0.77 -3.02
N THR A 34 1.49 0.89 -4.02
CA THR A 34 2.65 1.78 -4.04
C THR A 34 2.57 2.68 -5.26
N ILE A 35 2.79 3.98 -5.06
CA ILE A 35 2.96 4.95 -6.13
C ILE A 35 4.45 5.28 -6.28
N VAL A 36 4.92 5.35 -7.52
CA VAL A 36 6.31 5.69 -7.86
C VAL A 36 6.29 6.71 -8.98
N GLY A 37 6.98 7.83 -8.82
CA GLY A 37 7.00 8.86 -9.84
C GLY A 37 7.65 10.15 -9.36
N ILE A 38 7.57 11.16 -10.21
CA ILE A 38 8.00 12.50 -9.86
C ILE A 38 6.82 13.23 -9.22
N ALA A 39 7.03 13.75 -8.02
CA ALA A 39 6.07 14.59 -7.32
C ALA A 39 6.66 15.99 -7.14
N VAL A 40 5.82 17.01 -7.21
CA VAL A 40 6.16 18.35 -6.74
C VAL A 40 5.82 18.41 -5.26
N MET A 41 6.84 18.56 -4.42
CA MET A 41 6.71 18.68 -2.98
C MET A 41 6.56 20.15 -2.56
N GLU A 42 5.58 20.38 -1.70
CA GLU A 42 5.21 21.68 -1.14
C GLU A 42 4.97 21.56 0.37
N ASN A 43 5.06 22.69 1.07
CA ASN A 43 4.73 22.84 2.49
C ASN A 43 5.34 21.75 3.41
N PRO A 44 6.67 21.54 3.38
CA PRO A 44 7.32 20.58 4.26
C PRO A 44 7.17 21.02 5.73
N ARG A 45 6.79 20.08 6.59
CA ARG A 45 6.46 20.39 7.99
C ARG A 45 6.84 19.26 8.93
N VAL A 46 7.25 19.63 10.15
CA VAL A 46 7.54 18.71 11.25
C VAL A 46 6.36 18.76 12.22
N ALA A 47 5.59 17.67 12.30
CA ALA A 47 4.40 17.62 13.16
C ALA A 47 4.75 17.56 14.66
N ASP A 48 5.90 16.99 15.00
CA ASP A 48 6.32 16.71 16.37
C ASP A 48 7.79 17.12 16.51
N ASN A 49 8.03 18.19 17.28
CA ASN A 49 9.38 18.71 17.53
C ASN A 49 10.29 17.70 18.24
N THR A 50 9.74 16.65 18.86
CA THR A 50 10.53 15.55 19.44
C THR A 50 11.03 14.56 18.38
N LYS A 51 10.45 14.58 17.17
CA LYS A 51 10.81 13.76 16.02
C LYS A 51 11.16 14.63 14.80
N PRO A 52 12.23 15.44 14.89
CA PRO A 52 12.56 16.44 13.87
C PRO A 52 12.89 15.85 12.48
N ARG A 53 13.16 14.55 12.39
CA ARG A 53 13.39 13.85 11.12
C ARG A 53 12.11 13.36 10.44
N MET A 54 10.96 13.43 11.11
CA MET A 54 9.68 13.05 10.50
C MET A 54 9.08 14.26 9.83
N VAL A 55 9.11 14.27 8.50
CA VAL A 55 8.64 15.37 7.67
C VAL A 55 7.36 14.95 6.97
N TYR A 56 6.36 15.82 6.97
CA TYR A 56 5.15 15.71 6.18
C TYR A 56 5.21 16.73 5.05
N PHE A 57 4.63 16.42 3.91
CA PHE A 57 4.57 17.36 2.78
C PHE A 57 3.33 17.11 1.94
N ASP A 58 2.94 18.16 1.22
CA ASP A 58 1.92 18.09 0.20
C ASP A 58 2.63 17.72 -1.10
N ALA A 59 2.25 16.61 -1.70
CA ALA A 59 2.87 16.09 -2.91
C ALA A 59 1.85 16.05 -4.05
N SER A 60 2.15 16.79 -5.11
CA SER A 60 1.33 16.83 -6.33
C SER A 60 1.93 15.95 -7.41
N PHE A 61 1.13 15.03 -7.95
CA PHE A 61 1.50 14.17 -9.08
C PHE A 61 0.74 14.57 -10.34
N TYR A 62 1.47 14.72 -11.43
CA TYR A 62 0.88 15.06 -12.73
C TYR A 62 0.11 13.88 -13.33
N LEU A 63 -1.12 14.12 -13.78
CA LEU A 63 -1.98 13.10 -14.42
C LEU A 63 -2.25 13.38 -15.91
N GLY A 64 -1.81 14.52 -16.42
CA GLY A 64 -2.10 14.96 -17.79
C GLY A 64 -2.59 16.40 -17.83
N ASP A 65 -2.44 17.06 -18.98
CA ASP A 65 -2.78 18.48 -19.16
C ASP A 65 -4.26 18.80 -18.92
N ASN A 66 -5.13 17.82 -19.17
CA ASN A 66 -6.58 17.95 -19.02
C ASN A 66 -7.08 17.29 -17.71
N ALA A 67 -6.19 16.99 -16.77
CA ALA A 67 -6.53 16.31 -15.53
C ALA A 67 -6.03 17.10 -14.32
N THR A 68 -6.90 17.26 -13.31
CA THR A 68 -6.48 17.76 -12.00
C THR A 68 -5.40 16.83 -11.43
N PRO A 69 -4.27 17.35 -10.94
CA PRO A 69 -3.23 16.56 -10.29
C PRO A 69 -3.79 15.67 -9.16
N LEU A 70 -3.08 14.59 -8.85
CA LEU A 70 -3.31 13.87 -7.60
C LEU A 70 -2.57 14.60 -6.49
N VAL A 71 -3.27 14.92 -5.41
CA VAL A 71 -2.68 15.59 -4.23
C VAL A 71 -2.58 14.58 -3.08
N ALA A 72 -1.38 14.45 -2.53
CA ALA A 72 -1.07 13.48 -1.49
C ALA A 72 -0.52 14.15 -0.23
N CYS A 73 -0.95 13.73 0.96
CA CYS A 73 -0.23 14.02 2.20
C CYS A 73 0.73 12.87 2.48
N LEU A 74 2.03 13.12 2.28
CA LEU A 74 3.06 12.10 2.41
C LEU A 74 3.92 12.36 3.63
N LYS A 75 4.32 11.28 4.31
CA LYS A 75 5.20 11.30 5.47
C LYS A 75 6.50 10.59 5.12
N TYR A 76 7.61 11.21 5.50
CA TYR A 76 8.94 10.72 5.21
C TYR A 76 9.84 10.80 6.44
N PHE A 77 10.68 9.79 6.62
CA PHE A 77 11.77 9.84 7.58
C PHE A 77 13.03 10.35 6.88
N ASN A 78 13.42 11.59 7.19
CA ASN A 78 14.56 12.28 6.61
C ASN A 78 15.89 11.77 7.21
N GLU A 79 16.28 10.55 6.82
CA GLU A 79 17.53 9.93 7.26
C GLU A 79 18.75 10.70 6.75
N HIS A 80 18.69 11.20 5.52
CA HIS A 80 19.80 11.87 4.84
C HIS A 80 19.92 13.37 5.18
N SER A 81 19.08 13.89 6.07
CA SER A 81 19.06 15.31 6.43
C SER A 81 18.96 16.23 5.22
N TYR A 82 18.11 15.86 4.24
CA TYR A 82 17.76 16.74 3.13
C TYR A 82 17.20 18.05 3.66
N ASP A 83 17.61 19.15 3.05
CA ASP A 83 17.06 20.46 3.35
C ASP A 83 15.80 20.70 2.52
N PHE A 84 14.65 20.60 3.17
CA PHE A 84 13.36 20.92 2.58
C PHE A 84 12.92 22.36 2.87
N SER A 85 13.73 23.18 3.54
CA SER A 85 13.34 24.55 3.94
C SER A 85 13.28 25.57 2.79
N THR A 86 13.24 25.10 1.55
CA THR A 86 13.24 25.97 0.37
C THR A 86 11.90 26.69 0.20
N ASP A 87 11.95 27.98 -0.12
CA ASP A 87 10.77 28.82 -0.41
C ASP A 87 10.06 28.45 -1.73
N SER A 88 10.58 27.45 -2.45
CA SER A 88 10.09 27.04 -3.77
C SER A 88 9.69 25.56 -3.79
N PRO A 89 8.59 25.20 -4.48
CA PRO A 89 8.23 23.80 -4.70
C PRO A 89 9.40 23.01 -5.32
N GLN A 90 9.61 21.79 -4.85
CA GLN A 90 10.73 20.94 -5.28
C GLN A 90 10.23 19.68 -5.98
N ALA A 91 10.71 19.42 -7.19
CA ALA A 91 10.44 18.15 -7.88
C ALA A 91 11.33 17.04 -7.29
N VAL A 92 10.71 15.96 -6.82
CA VAL A 92 11.40 14.80 -6.27
C VAL A 92 10.95 13.53 -6.97
N PHE A 93 11.83 12.55 -7.09
CA PHE A 93 11.45 11.21 -7.52
C PHE A 93 11.31 10.32 -6.27
N LEU A 94 10.12 9.75 -6.05
CA LEU A 94 9.81 9.04 -4.82
C LEU A 94 9.05 7.73 -5.05
N SER A 95 9.08 6.87 -4.03
CA SER A 95 8.27 5.66 -3.90
C SER A 95 7.55 5.69 -2.55
N ALA A 96 6.22 5.61 -2.57
CA ALA A 96 5.40 5.70 -1.36
C ALA A 96 4.31 4.63 -1.32
N ALA A 97 4.14 4.00 -0.16
CA ALA A 97 2.96 3.18 0.11
C ALA A 97 1.77 4.12 0.39
N ILE A 98 0.69 3.98 -0.37
CA ILE A 98 -0.45 4.92 -0.33
C ILE A 98 -1.79 4.24 -0.08
N THR A 99 -2.68 4.96 0.58
CA THR A 99 -4.10 4.62 0.71
C THR A 99 -4.92 5.88 0.44
N ARG A 100 -6.23 5.72 0.28
CA ARG A 100 -7.14 6.85 0.12
C ARG A 100 -7.10 7.76 1.35
N MET A 101 -7.37 9.04 1.16
CA MET A 101 -7.56 9.96 2.27
C MET A 101 -8.78 9.55 3.13
N HIS A 102 -8.59 9.55 4.46
CA HIS A 102 -9.61 9.22 5.46
C HIS A 102 -9.79 10.39 6.41
N ASN A 103 -11.02 10.61 6.91
CA ASN A 103 -11.31 11.69 7.87
C ASN A 103 -10.59 11.52 9.21
N SER A 104 -10.16 10.30 9.55
CA SER A 104 -9.39 10.00 10.76
C SER A 104 -7.87 10.19 10.58
N ALA A 105 -7.41 10.50 9.36
CA ALA A 105 -5.99 10.66 9.08
C ALA A 105 -5.42 11.89 9.77
N LYS A 106 -4.24 11.74 10.38
CA LYS A 106 -3.50 12.85 10.96
C LYS A 106 -2.78 13.64 9.87
N VAL A 107 -3.49 14.56 9.23
CA VAL A 107 -2.91 15.52 8.29
C VAL A 107 -2.48 16.77 9.04
N CYS A 108 -1.17 17.01 9.14
CA CYS A 108 -0.63 18.15 9.88
C CYS A 108 -0.55 19.43 9.04
N SER A 109 -1.45 19.62 8.06
CA SER A 109 -1.41 20.76 7.13
C SER A 109 -2.04 22.00 7.74
N THR A 110 -1.48 23.16 7.44
CA THR A 110 -2.05 24.48 7.78
C THR A 110 -2.54 25.24 6.55
N VAL A 111 -2.35 24.68 5.35
CA VAL A 111 -2.65 25.33 4.07
C VAL A 111 -3.81 24.62 3.37
N LEU A 112 -3.83 23.30 3.41
CA LEU A 112 -4.85 22.46 2.78
C LEU A 112 -5.75 21.82 3.83
N GLU A 113 -7.02 21.64 3.49
CA GLU A 113 -7.97 20.87 4.27
C GLU A 113 -7.86 19.37 3.98
N THR A 114 -8.38 18.55 4.89
CA THR A 114 -8.46 17.09 4.74
C THR A 114 -9.08 16.68 3.40
N THR A 115 -10.06 17.43 2.90
CA THR A 115 -10.79 17.17 1.65
C THR A 115 -10.00 17.49 0.38
N ASP A 116 -8.90 18.23 0.50
CA ASP A 116 -8.04 18.56 -0.65
C ASP A 116 -7.10 17.41 -1.03
N TYR A 117 -6.90 16.45 -0.13
CA TYR A 117 -6.05 15.29 -0.37
C TYR A 117 -6.83 14.13 -0.99
N ASP A 118 -6.29 13.56 -2.05
CA ASP A 118 -6.79 12.31 -2.63
C ASP A 118 -6.28 11.10 -1.83
N VAL A 119 -4.99 11.13 -1.47
CA VAL A 119 -4.29 10.02 -0.81
C VAL A 119 -3.43 10.47 0.35
N ILE A 120 -3.13 9.51 1.22
CA ILE A 120 -2.12 9.62 2.27
C ILE A 120 -1.15 8.46 2.15
N GLY A 121 0.08 8.64 2.62
CA GLY A 121 1.06 7.57 2.50
C GLY A 121 2.37 7.79 3.21
N ASP A 122 3.17 6.73 3.22
CA ASP A 122 4.50 6.71 3.79
C ASP A 122 5.53 6.58 2.66
N VAL A 123 6.45 7.53 2.58
CA VAL A 123 7.55 7.50 1.61
C VAL A 123 8.61 6.53 2.07
N ASN A 124 8.82 5.49 1.28
CA ASN A 124 9.80 4.45 1.54
C ASN A 124 11.18 4.83 0.99
N TRP A 125 11.21 5.60 -0.09
CA TRP A 125 12.43 6.03 -0.75
C TRP A 125 12.19 7.32 -1.53
N LEU A 126 13.18 8.22 -1.53
CA LEU A 126 13.12 9.51 -2.21
C LEU A 126 14.52 9.92 -2.67
N CYS A 127 14.61 10.54 -3.85
CA CYS A 127 15.76 11.30 -4.29
C CYS A 127 15.33 12.64 -4.92
N ILE A 128 16.26 13.59 -4.94
CA ILE A 128 16.04 14.93 -5.48
C ILE A 128 16.88 15.06 -6.76
N PRO A 129 16.31 14.77 -7.94
CA PRO A 129 17.03 14.91 -9.20
C PRO A 129 17.12 16.39 -9.62
N GLU A 130 18.23 16.76 -10.29
CA GLU A 130 18.36 18.08 -10.91
C GLU A 130 17.68 18.09 -12.30
N GLY A 131 16.97 19.18 -12.61
CA GLY A 131 16.45 19.43 -13.96
C GLY A 131 15.38 18.44 -14.44
N VAL A 132 14.68 17.76 -13.55
CA VAL A 132 13.63 16.80 -13.92
C VAL A 132 12.33 17.52 -14.29
N ASP A 133 11.65 17.04 -15.33
CA ASP A 133 10.29 17.49 -15.66
C ASP A 133 9.26 16.79 -14.77
N PRO A 134 8.51 17.51 -13.90
CA PRO A 134 7.48 16.92 -13.06
C PRO A 134 6.22 16.50 -13.83
N ARG A 135 6.09 16.83 -15.14
CA ARG A 135 4.94 16.47 -15.97
C ARG A 135 5.01 15.03 -16.48
N GLN A 136 5.31 14.11 -15.57
CA GLN A 136 5.35 12.67 -15.82
C GLN A 136 4.29 11.97 -14.98
N ARG A 137 3.51 11.12 -15.63
CA ARG A 137 2.48 10.33 -14.93
C ARG A 137 3.14 9.30 -14.01
N PRO A 138 2.68 9.16 -12.76
CA PRO A 138 3.26 8.19 -11.85
C PRO A 138 2.89 6.75 -12.26
N LEU A 139 3.78 5.83 -11.94
CA LEU A 139 3.52 4.40 -11.95
C LEU A 139 2.84 3.98 -10.65
N MET A 140 1.95 3.01 -10.75
CA MET A 140 1.37 2.33 -9.61
C MET A 140 1.69 0.85 -9.67
N PHE A 141 2.03 0.30 -8.51
CA PHE A 141 2.20 -1.12 -8.26
C PHE A 141 1.15 -1.55 -7.25
N VAL A 142 0.27 -2.45 -7.64
CA VAL A 142 -0.90 -2.84 -6.86
C VAL A 142 -0.97 -4.34 -6.79
N SER A 143 -1.01 -4.89 -5.58
CA SER A 143 -1.16 -6.31 -5.32
C SER A 143 -2.40 -6.55 -4.47
N GLY A 144 -3.29 -7.43 -4.88
CA GLY A 144 -4.47 -7.75 -4.08
C GLY A 144 -5.50 -8.61 -4.80
N PRO A 145 -6.62 -8.92 -4.13
CA PRO A 145 -7.72 -9.66 -4.72
C PRO A 145 -8.49 -8.81 -5.73
N VAL A 146 -8.85 -9.42 -6.85
CA VAL A 146 -9.76 -8.82 -7.84
C VAL A 146 -11.18 -8.80 -7.28
N ASP A 147 -11.87 -7.67 -7.35
CA ASP A 147 -13.25 -7.51 -6.86
C ASP A 147 -14.27 -7.64 -8.00
N LYS A 148 -14.16 -6.78 -9.01
CA LYS A 148 -15.09 -6.72 -10.15
C LYS A 148 -14.36 -6.95 -11.46
N ILE A 149 -14.97 -7.68 -12.38
CA ILE A 149 -14.40 -7.96 -13.71
C ILE A 149 -15.41 -7.52 -14.77
N ASN A 150 -14.98 -6.65 -15.67
CA ASN A 150 -15.73 -6.21 -16.85
C ASN A 150 -14.96 -6.59 -18.11
N THR A 151 -15.34 -7.70 -18.73
CA THR A 151 -14.71 -8.22 -19.93
C THR A 151 -15.01 -7.40 -21.19
N CYS A 152 -16.14 -6.71 -21.24
CA CYS A 152 -16.53 -5.87 -22.38
C CYS A 152 -15.57 -4.70 -22.54
N ASP A 153 -15.27 -4.01 -21.43
CA ASP A 153 -14.38 -2.85 -21.42
C ASP A 153 -12.91 -3.21 -21.15
N SER A 154 -12.62 -4.51 -20.95
CA SER A 154 -11.30 -5.00 -20.57
C SER A 154 -10.78 -4.31 -19.29
N GLN A 155 -11.64 -4.25 -18.28
CA GLN A 155 -11.39 -3.60 -17.00
C GLN A 155 -11.62 -4.57 -15.85
N PHE A 156 -10.90 -4.36 -14.75
CA PHE A 156 -11.20 -5.03 -13.49
C PHE A 156 -10.78 -4.15 -12.32
N ASP A 157 -11.44 -4.32 -11.17
CA ASP A 157 -11.19 -3.54 -9.96
C ASP A 157 -10.40 -4.38 -8.94
N ILE A 158 -9.46 -3.75 -8.26
CA ILE A 158 -8.70 -4.31 -7.13
C ILE A 158 -8.97 -3.42 -5.93
N THR A 159 -9.39 -4.03 -4.82
CA THR A 159 -9.51 -3.32 -3.54
C THR A 159 -8.44 -3.83 -2.60
N VAL A 160 -7.53 -2.95 -2.20
CA VAL A 160 -6.43 -3.29 -1.28
C VAL A 160 -6.67 -2.65 0.07
N SER A 161 -6.29 -3.35 1.13
CA SER A 161 -6.17 -2.82 2.48
C SER A 161 -4.75 -2.99 2.98
N GLN A 162 -4.14 -1.89 3.40
CA GLN A 162 -2.75 -1.85 3.87
C GLN A 162 -2.57 -0.88 5.02
N TYR A 163 -1.55 -1.12 5.83
CA TYR A 163 -1.20 -0.21 6.92
C TYR A 163 -0.54 1.06 6.36
N VAL A 164 -0.98 2.21 6.86
CA VAL A 164 -0.27 3.48 6.69
C VAL A 164 -0.19 4.20 8.03
N SER A 165 0.94 4.86 8.28
CA SER A 165 1.21 5.44 9.59
C SER A 165 0.37 6.70 9.88
N HIS A 166 -0.22 7.33 8.85
CA HIS A 166 -1.18 8.43 9.00
C HIS A 166 -2.48 8.02 9.71
N LEU A 167 -2.87 6.75 9.60
CA LEU A 167 -4.06 6.18 10.21
C LEU A 167 -3.78 5.43 11.52
N GLU A 168 -2.50 5.15 11.79
CA GLU A 168 -2.10 4.20 12.83
C GLU A 168 -2.85 2.84 12.69
N GLY A 169 -3.21 2.49 11.46
CA GLY A 169 -4.14 1.41 11.15
C GLY A 169 -4.19 1.08 9.66
N LEU A 170 -5.18 0.26 9.29
CA LEU A 170 -5.41 -0.15 7.91
C LEU A 170 -6.23 0.92 7.18
N GLY A 171 -5.73 1.37 6.04
CA GLY A 171 -6.51 2.09 5.05
C GLY A 171 -6.92 1.18 3.90
N ASP A 172 -7.83 1.65 3.07
CA ASP A 172 -8.31 1.02 1.85
C ASP A 172 -8.00 1.86 0.58
N LEU A 173 -7.91 1.20 -0.56
CA LEU A 173 -7.72 1.85 -1.86
C LEU A 173 -8.36 1.00 -2.96
N SER A 174 -9.26 1.61 -3.75
CA SER A 174 -9.91 0.96 -4.89
C SER A 174 -9.28 1.39 -6.21
N VAL A 175 -8.66 0.45 -6.90
CA VAL A 175 -7.95 0.67 -8.15
C VAL A 175 -8.69 0.00 -9.30
N ARG A 176 -9.03 0.77 -10.33
CA ARG A 176 -9.56 0.23 -11.59
C ARG A 176 -8.44 0.08 -12.59
N VAL A 177 -8.24 -1.14 -13.05
CA VAL A 177 -7.22 -1.47 -14.02
C VAL A 177 -7.86 -1.58 -15.40
N HIS A 178 -7.37 -0.80 -16.36
CA HIS A 178 -7.78 -0.86 -17.76
C HIS A 178 -6.67 -1.46 -18.63
N ILE A 179 -7.02 -2.48 -19.41
CA ILE A 179 -6.09 -3.14 -20.34
C ILE A 179 -6.24 -2.51 -21.73
N PRO A 180 -5.29 -1.66 -22.17
CA PRO A 180 -5.40 -1.00 -23.46
C PRO A 180 -5.29 -2.00 -24.61
N ASN A 181 -5.87 -1.64 -25.75
CA ASN A 181 -5.58 -2.34 -27.00
C ASN A 181 -4.12 -2.07 -27.37
N SER A 182 -3.28 -3.11 -27.33
CA SER A 182 -1.85 -3.00 -27.56
C SER A 182 -1.35 -4.22 -28.33
N PRO A 183 -0.37 -4.06 -29.24
CA PRO A 183 0.29 -5.19 -29.90
C PRO A 183 0.90 -6.22 -28.95
N ARG A 184 1.09 -5.89 -27.66
CA ARG A 184 1.56 -6.81 -26.62
C ARG A 184 0.62 -7.99 -26.41
N TRP A 185 -0.67 -7.83 -26.67
CA TRP A 185 -1.70 -8.86 -26.44
C TRP A 185 -2.53 -9.09 -27.72
N PRO A 186 -1.92 -9.65 -28.78
CA PRO A 186 -2.55 -9.71 -30.10
C PRO A 186 -3.74 -10.66 -30.16
N ASN A 187 -3.73 -11.72 -29.34
CA ASN A 187 -4.74 -12.78 -29.39
C ASN A 187 -5.77 -12.67 -28.27
N SER A 188 -5.33 -12.27 -27.08
CA SER A 188 -6.20 -12.17 -25.90
C SER A 188 -5.55 -11.29 -24.83
N LYS A 189 -6.37 -10.46 -24.20
CA LYS A 189 -5.95 -9.61 -23.07
C LYS A 189 -5.80 -10.45 -21.80
N PRO A 190 -4.81 -10.15 -20.94
CA PRO A 190 -4.58 -10.91 -19.70
C PRO A 190 -5.61 -10.51 -18.64
N MET A 191 -6.84 -11.03 -18.77
CA MET A 191 -7.93 -10.80 -17.82
C MET A 191 -7.87 -11.82 -16.66
N PRO A 192 -8.16 -11.39 -15.42
CA PRO A 192 -8.45 -12.32 -14.33
C PRO A 192 -9.64 -13.22 -14.69
N GLN A 193 -9.59 -14.48 -14.24
CA GLN A 193 -10.65 -15.46 -14.51
C GLN A 193 -11.82 -15.30 -13.53
N ASP A 194 -11.51 -15.06 -12.25
CA ASP A 194 -12.49 -15.04 -11.17
C ASP A 194 -12.23 -13.87 -10.21
N ALA A 195 -13.31 -13.33 -9.63
CA ALA A 195 -13.22 -12.46 -8.46
C ALA A 195 -12.61 -13.22 -7.27
N GLY A 196 -11.83 -12.53 -6.45
CA GLY A 196 -11.03 -13.10 -5.36
C GLY A 196 -9.67 -13.65 -5.78
N SER A 197 -9.41 -13.78 -7.09
CA SER A 197 -8.07 -14.13 -7.57
C SER A 197 -7.07 -13.02 -7.23
N ASN A 198 -5.88 -13.39 -6.75
CA ASN A 198 -4.86 -12.43 -6.39
C ASN A 198 -4.02 -12.08 -7.62
N VAL A 199 -3.81 -10.79 -7.83
CA VAL A 199 -2.99 -10.28 -8.93
C VAL A 199 -1.96 -9.29 -8.41
N TYR A 200 -0.86 -9.15 -9.15
CA TYR A 200 0.07 -8.04 -9.05
C TYR A 200 0.04 -7.26 -10.37
N VAL A 201 -0.30 -5.99 -10.30
CA VAL A 201 -0.45 -5.08 -11.42
C VAL A 201 0.60 -3.99 -11.33
N GLN A 202 1.26 -3.74 -12.45
CA GLN A 202 2.05 -2.54 -12.69
C GLN A 202 1.42 -1.76 -13.84
N GLY A 203 1.21 -0.46 -13.64
CA GLY A 203 0.68 0.40 -14.68
C GLY A 203 0.90 1.88 -14.40
N THR A 204 0.42 2.72 -15.30
CA THR A 204 0.49 4.18 -15.16
C THR A 204 -0.85 4.68 -14.63
N LEU A 205 -0.82 5.50 -13.57
CA LEU A 205 -2.01 6.19 -13.10
C LEU A 205 -2.41 7.26 -14.11
N SER A 206 -3.61 7.09 -14.68
CA SER A 206 -4.07 7.92 -15.78
C SER A 206 -4.96 9.07 -15.34
N HIS A 207 -5.88 8.82 -14.41
CA HIS A 207 -6.80 9.79 -13.83
C HIS A 207 -7.48 9.22 -12.58
N LEU A 208 -8.14 10.09 -11.81
CA LEU A 208 -8.99 9.70 -10.68
C LEU A 208 -10.45 9.94 -11.05
N SER A 209 -11.31 8.98 -10.77
CA SER A 209 -12.76 9.19 -10.79
C SER A 209 -13.17 9.63 -9.38
N ARG A 210 -13.23 10.95 -9.17
CA ARG A 210 -13.70 11.56 -7.93
C ARG A 210 -15.22 11.60 -7.93
N TYR A 211 -15.84 11.15 -6.85
CA TYR A 211 -17.30 11.18 -6.67
C TYR A 211 -17.65 12.12 -5.52
N SER A 212 -18.93 12.45 -5.37
CA SER A 212 -19.41 13.26 -4.24
C SER A 212 -19.14 12.60 -2.89
N ASP A 213 -19.13 11.27 -2.88
CA ASP A 213 -18.66 10.47 -1.76
C ASP A 213 -17.15 10.22 -1.91
N PRO A 214 -16.29 10.75 -1.02
CA PRO A 214 -14.85 10.55 -1.12
C PRO A 214 -14.47 9.07 -1.00
N ASP A 215 -15.25 8.27 -0.28
CA ASP A 215 -15.02 6.83 -0.11
C ASP A 215 -15.19 6.05 -1.42
N SER A 216 -15.89 6.64 -2.39
CA SER A 216 -16.15 6.05 -3.70
C SER A 216 -15.07 6.39 -4.74
N THR A 217 -13.99 7.09 -4.38
CA THR A 217 -12.93 7.49 -5.32
C THR A 217 -12.22 6.28 -5.93
N ILE A 218 -12.10 6.25 -7.27
CA ILE A 218 -11.45 5.16 -8.02
C ILE A 218 -10.18 5.66 -8.71
N TYR A 219 -9.09 4.92 -8.54
CA TYR A 219 -7.79 5.21 -9.13
C TYR A 219 -7.63 4.43 -10.43
N ASN A 220 -7.62 5.11 -11.58
CA ASN A 220 -7.64 4.44 -12.88
C ASN A 220 -6.22 4.21 -13.41
N VAL A 221 -5.79 2.96 -13.40
CA VAL A 221 -4.45 2.51 -13.83
C VAL A 221 -4.53 1.89 -15.22
N THR A 222 -3.74 2.40 -16.15
CA THR A 222 -3.55 1.76 -17.47
C THR A 222 -2.49 0.66 -17.34
N LEU A 223 -2.88 -0.58 -17.66
CA LEU A 223 -2.05 -1.76 -17.43
C LEU A 223 -0.78 -1.74 -18.30
N SER A 224 0.38 -1.96 -17.66
CA SER A 224 1.61 -2.34 -18.34
C SER A 224 1.90 -3.83 -18.16
N SER A 225 1.95 -4.32 -16.92
CA SER A 225 2.26 -5.71 -16.60
C SER A 225 1.31 -6.25 -15.55
N ILE A 226 0.99 -7.54 -15.65
CA ILE A 226 0.17 -8.27 -14.69
C ILE A 226 0.78 -9.64 -14.42
N ASN A 227 0.83 -10.02 -13.14
CA ASN A 227 1.14 -11.37 -12.69
C ASN A 227 -0.05 -11.92 -11.91
N PHE A 228 -0.42 -13.17 -12.19
CA PHE A 228 -1.51 -13.86 -11.49
C PHE A 228 -0.93 -14.78 -10.42
N PHE A 229 -1.44 -14.70 -9.20
CA PHE A 229 -1.07 -15.59 -8.11
C PHE A 229 -2.11 -16.72 -7.98
N GLY A 230 -1.65 -17.98 -8.00
CA GLY A 230 -2.48 -19.13 -7.60
C GLY A 230 -3.58 -19.58 -8.58
N GLY A 231 -3.60 -19.11 -9.82
CA GLY A 231 -4.64 -19.39 -10.82
C GLY A 231 -4.62 -20.78 -11.47
N ARG A 232 -3.76 -21.68 -11.01
CA ARG A 232 -3.95 -23.11 -11.24
C ARG A 232 -3.66 -23.73 -9.89
N LYS A 233 -4.53 -24.63 -9.39
CA LYS A 233 -3.99 -25.79 -8.66
C LYS A 233 -2.79 -26.18 -9.52
N PRO A 234 -1.52 -26.13 -9.05
CA PRO A 234 -0.44 -26.66 -9.85
C PRO A 234 -1.00 -27.97 -10.34
N ALA A 235 -1.09 -28.18 -11.66
CA ALA A 235 -1.57 -29.44 -12.16
C ALA A 235 -0.67 -30.42 -11.43
N LEU A 236 -1.21 -31.08 -10.40
CA LEU A 236 -0.46 -32.07 -9.66
C LEU A 236 0.00 -32.93 -10.81
N PRO A 237 1.33 -33.04 -11.05
CA PRO A 237 1.81 -33.81 -12.18
C PRO A 237 0.97 -35.07 -12.14
N SER A 238 0.18 -35.31 -13.18
CA SER A 238 -0.73 -36.44 -13.19
C SER A 238 0.22 -37.63 -13.21
N PHE A 239 0.57 -38.10 -12.02
CA PHE A 239 1.37 -39.28 -11.85
C PHE A 239 0.46 -40.36 -12.41
N ASP A 240 0.75 -40.73 -13.64
CA ASP A 240 0.21 -41.93 -14.21
C ASP A 240 0.59 -43.03 -13.23
N ALA A 241 -0.41 -43.59 -12.54
CA ALA A 241 -0.19 -44.58 -11.48
C ALA A 241 0.56 -45.81 -12.03
N SER A 242 0.61 -45.98 -13.36
CA SER A 242 1.42 -46.99 -14.04
C SER A 242 2.94 -46.77 -13.99
N GLN A 243 3.42 -45.57 -13.62
CA GLN A 243 4.85 -45.27 -13.43
C GLN A 243 5.29 -45.15 -11.97
N MET A 244 4.45 -45.50 -10.99
CA MET A 244 4.91 -45.65 -9.60
C MET A 244 5.86 -46.85 -9.49
N MET A 245 7.12 -46.66 -9.86
CA MET A 245 8.20 -47.52 -9.42
C MET A 245 8.27 -47.42 -7.89
N SER A 246 7.97 -48.53 -7.23
CA SER A 246 8.12 -48.69 -5.78
C SER A 246 9.50 -48.15 -5.36
N PRO A 247 9.58 -47.24 -4.37
CA PRO A 247 10.85 -46.70 -3.94
C PRO A 247 11.74 -47.86 -3.49
N THR A 248 12.80 -48.11 -4.24
CA THR A 248 13.83 -49.05 -3.85
C THR A 248 14.45 -48.49 -2.57
N ARG A 249 14.38 -49.24 -1.46
CA ARG A 249 14.95 -48.87 -0.16
C ARG A 249 16.45 -48.58 -0.30
N GLY A 250 16.80 -47.35 -0.66
CA GLY A 250 18.15 -46.83 -0.59
C GLY A 250 18.48 -46.51 0.86
N LYS A 251 19.44 -47.23 1.44
CA LYS A 251 20.11 -46.85 2.70
C LYS A 251 20.91 -45.56 2.44
N GLY A 252 20.27 -44.41 2.54
CA GLY A 252 20.88 -43.11 2.20
C GLY A 252 20.55 -42.05 3.24
N ARG A 253 21.59 -41.67 3.98
CA ARG A 253 21.71 -40.62 5.00
C ARG A 253 20.62 -39.53 4.99
N ALA A 254 19.97 -39.37 6.14
CA ALA A 254 19.20 -38.19 6.49
C ALA A 254 20.10 -36.94 6.44
N GLY A 255 20.02 -36.18 5.35
CA GLY A 255 20.51 -34.81 5.30
C GLY A 255 19.56 -33.91 6.06
N MET A 256 19.77 -33.78 7.37
CA MET A 256 19.18 -32.71 8.17
C MET A 256 19.68 -31.38 7.62
N PHE A 257 18.82 -30.65 6.92
CA PHE A 257 19.00 -29.20 6.78
C PHE A 257 18.80 -28.59 8.17
N SER A 258 19.92 -28.35 8.86
CA SER A 258 19.95 -27.63 10.12
C SER A 258 20.33 -26.17 9.85
N PHE A 259 19.48 -25.23 10.27
CA PHE A 259 19.80 -23.80 10.33
C PHE A 259 20.53 -23.44 11.64
N SER A 260 21.35 -24.36 12.17
CA SER A 260 22.00 -24.19 13.49
C SER A 260 23.31 -23.40 13.47
N ASP A 261 23.79 -22.94 12.31
CA ASP A 261 25.04 -22.18 12.22
C ASP A 261 24.83 -20.67 12.34
N TYR A 262 23.81 -20.24 13.10
CA TYR A 262 23.76 -18.86 13.61
C TYR A 262 24.63 -18.78 14.87
N ASP A 263 25.94 -18.72 14.66
CA ASP A 263 26.93 -18.45 15.70
C ASP A 263 26.75 -17.00 16.20
N ALA A 264 25.97 -16.84 17.27
CA ALA A 264 25.74 -15.58 17.96
C ALA A 264 27.02 -14.94 18.55
N SER A 265 28.18 -15.58 18.43
CA SER A 265 29.47 -15.02 18.87
C SER A 265 30.10 -14.06 17.86
N ARG A 266 29.64 -14.03 16.60
CA ARG A 266 30.07 -13.02 15.61
C ARG A 266 29.19 -11.77 15.66
N SER A 267 29.03 -11.21 16.85
CA SER A 267 28.55 -9.83 16.98
C SER A 267 29.71 -8.90 16.55
N PRO A 268 29.54 -8.05 15.52
CA PRO A 268 30.59 -7.14 15.09
C PRO A 268 30.81 -6.08 16.18
N LEU A 269 31.87 -6.33 16.97
CA LEU A 269 32.72 -5.35 17.65
C LEU A 269 31.99 -4.22 18.38
N ALA A 270 31.77 -4.45 19.67
CA ALA A 270 31.77 -3.40 20.67
C ALA A 270 33.06 -2.56 20.53
N ASN A 271 32.91 -1.35 19.99
CA ASN A 271 33.99 -0.36 19.96
C ASN A 271 34.32 0.02 21.41
N LYS A 272 35.43 -0.54 21.92
CA LYS A 272 36.02 -0.14 23.19
C LYS A 272 36.38 1.34 23.11
N SER A 273 35.67 2.13 23.88
CA SER A 273 35.99 3.51 24.25
C SER A 273 37.46 3.63 24.67
N LYS A 274 38.30 4.15 23.76
CA LYS A 274 39.68 4.54 24.05
C LYS A 274 39.62 5.87 24.81
N LYS A 275 39.70 5.77 26.14
CA LYS A 275 39.83 6.88 27.09
C LYS A 275 41.05 7.72 26.68
N ARG A 276 40.83 8.86 26.02
CA ARG A 276 41.88 9.86 25.81
C ARG A 276 42.14 10.52 27.16
N HIS A 277 43.35 10.30 27.67
CA HIS A 277 43.94 11.05 28.76
C HIS A 277 44.05 12.50 28.28
N LEU A 278 43.29 13.42 28.88
CA LEU A 278 43.59 14.84 28.77
C LEU A 278 44.89 15.07 29.54
N ASP A 279 45.91 15.50 28.81
CA ASP A 279 47.14 16.03 29.40
C ASP A 279 46.92 17.54 29.54
N THR A 280 46.75 17.98 30.79
CA THR A 280 46.69 19.38 31.18
C THR A 280 48.11 19.93 31.13
N GLY A 281 48.48 20.52 29.99
CA GLY A 281 49.68 21.34 29.86
C GLY A 281 49.33 22.81 30.07
N ASP A 282 49.64 23.31 31.26
CA ASP A 282 49.95 24.70 31.55
C ASP A 282 51.02 25.22 30.57
N ASP A 283 50.84 26.43 30.03
CA ASP A 283 51.80 27.55 30.11
C ASP A 283 51.56 28.61 29.03
N LEU A 284 51.96 29.85 29.39
CA LEU A 284 52.09 31.11 28.62
C LEU A 284 51.01 32.14 28.95
N LYS A 285 51.16 32.93 30.02
CA LYS A 285 52.06 34.10 30.23
C LYS A 285 51.96 35.18 29.14
N SER A 286 51.31 36.28 29.54
CA SER A 286 51.70 37.70 29.36
C SER A 286 52.22 38.18 28.00
N ASN A 287 51.43 39.04 27.33
CA ASN A 287 51.65 40.50 27.30
C ASN A 287 50.44 41.22 26.68
#